data_AF-A0A1C5WA58-F1
#
_entry.id   AF-A0A1C5WA58-F1
#
_cell.length_a   1.000
_cell.length_b   1.000
_cell.length_c   1.000
_cell.angle_alpha   90.00
_cell.angle_beta   90.00
_cell.angle_gamma   90.00
#
_symmetry.space_group_name_H-M   'P 1'
#
loop_
_entity.id
_entity.type
_entity.pdbx_description
1 polymer ?
#
loop_
_entity_poly.entity_id
_entity_poly.type
_entity_poly.pdbx_seq_one_letter_code
_entity_poly.pdbx_strand_id
1 'polypeptide(L)'
;MKRLTYFDGGKWRLKIGNTEYSGEAVDRLAAYEGTGLEPEEILSAVDMAKIACALHELNAYKELGSIDCLRKLAQADREGRCVVLPAKLDQTIYQWRIGDDCPSVSRLDGVQINADGEITYPIWNGYLTPGDFGETVFLTREEAALRREQDGE
;
A
#
# COMPACT_ATOMS: atom_id res chain seq x y z
N MET A 1 -26.78 -28.32 7.57
CA MET A 1 -28.16 -28.38 7.05
C MET A 1 -28.69 -29.80 6.93
N LYS A 2 -29.89 -30.05 7.48
CA LYS A 2 -30.63 -31.29 7.16
C LYS A 2 -31.32 -31.08 5.82
N ARG A 3 -30.99 -31.93 4.84
CA ARG A 3 -31.57 -31.87 3.50
C ARG A 3 -33.06 -32.24 3.55
N LEU A 4 -33.91 -31.38 3.00
CA LEU A 4 -35.36 -31.57 2.90
C LEU A 4 -35.76 -32.10 1.52
N THR A 5 -34.93 -31.88 0.48
CA THR A 5 -35.20 -32.37 -0.87
C THR A 5 -34.57 -33.74 -1.15
N TYR A 6 -35.22 -34.53 -2.01
CA TYR A 6 -34.69 -35.78 -2.54
C TYR A 6 -34.98 -35.91 -4.04
N PHE A 7 -34.18 -36.71 -4.73
CA PHE A 7 -34.33 -36.91 -6.18
C PHE A 7 -35.03 -38.24 -6.46
N ASP A 8 -36.17 -38.19 -7.16
CA ASP A 8 -36.93 -39.38 -7.53
C ASP A 8 -37.66 -39.20 -8.87
N GLY A 9 -37.61 -40.23 -9.72
CA GLY A 9 -38.24 -40.22 -11.04
C GLY A 9 -37.73 -39.10 -11.97
N GLY A 10 -36.46 -38.72 -11.84
CA GLY A 10 -35.84 -37.68 -12.67
C GLY A 10 -36.15 -36.23 -12.25
N LYS A 11 -36.78 -36.01 -11.10
CA LYS A 11 -37.13 -34.67 -10.58
C LYS A 11 -36.81 -34.54 -9.09
N TRP A 12 -36.50 -33.32 -8.64
CA TRP A 12 -36.42 -33.03 -7.21
C TRP A 12 -37.81 -32.97 -6.59
N ARG A 13 -37.94 -33.53 -5.39
CA ARG A 13 -39.17 -33.59 -4.62
C ARG A 13 -38.93 -33.14 -3.18
N LEU A 14 -39.96 -32.54 -2.59
CA LEU A 14 -40.03 -32.12 -1.20
C LEU A 14 -41.34 -32.66 -0.60
N LYS A 15 -41.26 -33.28 0.56
CA LYS A 15 -42.44 -33.81 1.26
C LYS A 15 -42.70 -33.00 2.53
N ILE A 16 -43.89 -32.41 2.63
CA ILE A 16 -44.35 -31.67 3.82
C ILE A 16 -45.64 -32.33 4.28
N GLY A 17 -45.59 -33.02 5.43
CA GLY A 17 -46.68 -33.86 5.92
C GLY A 17 -47.03 -34.96 4.91
N ASN A 18 -48.29 -34.98 4.45
CA ASN A 18 -48.79 -35.96 3.48
C ASN A 18 -48.78 -35.47 2.03
N THR A 19 -48.27 -34.26 1.77
CA THR A 19 -48.25 -33.66 0.42
C THR A 19 -46.84 -33.64 -0.13
N GLU A 20 -46.69 -34.09 -1.38
CA GLU A 20 -45.44 -33.99 -2.15
C GLU A 20 -45.49 -32.79 -3.09
N TYR A 21 -44.40 -32.04 -3.14
CA TYR A 21 -44.20 -30.89 -4.01
C TYR A 21 -43.06 -31.18 -4.98
N SER A 22 -43.19 -30.69 -6.20
CA SER A 22 -42.15 -30.72 -7.24
C SER A 22 -42.24 -29.47 -8.11
N GLY A 23 -41.18 -29.20 -8.88
CA GLY A 23 -41.08 -28.03 -9.76
C GLY A 23 -40.03 -27.02 -9.29
N GLU A 24 -40.02 -25.85 -9.92
CA GLU A 24 -38.90 -24.89 -9.85
C GLU A 24 -38.53 -24.46 -8.43
N ALA A 25 -39.51 -24.28 -7.53
CA ALA A 25 -39.24 -23.94 -6.14
C ALA A 25 -38.45 -25.03 -5.41
N VAL A 26 -38.74 -26.31 -5.70
CA VAL A 26 -38.05 -27.47 -5.12
C VAL A 26 -36.67 -27.63 -5.75
N ASP A 27 -36.54 -27.39 -7.06
CA ASP A 27 -35.25 -27.42 -7.75
C ASP A 27 -34.30 -26.35 -7.19
N ARG A 28 -34.80 -25.12 -6.93
CA ARG A 28 -34.02 -24.04 -6.31
C ARG A 28 -33.61 -24.36 -4.87
N LEU A 29 -34.51 -24.95 -4.08
CA LEU A 29 -34.19 -25.39 -2.72
C LEU A 29 -33.13 -26.50 -2.73
N ALA A 30 -33.25 -27.49 -3.63
CA ALA A 30 -32.27 -28.55 -3.78
C ALA A 30 -30.89 -28.01 -4.21
N ALA A 31 -30.86 -27.00 -5.08
CA ALA A 31 -29.63 -26.31 -5.46
C ALA A 31 -29.00 -25.56 -4.27
N TYR A 32 -29.82 -24.87 -3.46
CA TYR A 32 -29.36 -24.19 -2.25
C TYR A 32 -28.81 -25.17 -1.21
N GLU A 33 -29.55 -26.25 -0.92
CA GLU A 33 -29.09 -27.34 -0.04
C GLU A 33 -27.78 -27.98 -0.54
N GLY A 34 -27.55 -27.98 -1.87
CA GLY A 34 -26.31 -28.41 -2.48
C GLY A 34 -25.10 -27.53 -2.17
N THR A 35 -25.30 -26.28 -1.73
CA THR A 35 -24.22 -25.40 -1.23
C THR A 35 -23.72 -25.82 0.15
N GLY A 36 -24.54 -26.56 0.92
CA GLY A 36 -24.24 -26.97 2.29
C GLY A 36 -24.35 -25.86 3.34
N LEU A 37 -24.64 -24.63 2.93
CA LEU A 37 -24.78 -23.46 3.80
C LEU A 37 -26.18 -23.41 4.42
N GLU A 38 -26.25 -23.00 5.67
CA GLU A 38 -27.50 -22.57 6.31
C GLU A 38 -27.83 -21.11 5.92
N PRO A 39 -29.11 -20.69 5.93
CA PRO A 39 -29.50 -19.32 5.58
C PRO A 39 -28.79 -18.27 6.43
N GLU A 40 -28.52 -18.58 7.69
CA GLU A 40 -27.83 -17.74 8.65
C GLU A 40 -26.32 -17.60 8.36
N GLU A 41 -25.74 -18.51 7.57
CA GLU A 41 -24.34 -18.47 7.14
C GLU A 41 -24.12 -17.61 5.88
N ILE A 42 -25.20 -17.23 5.20
CA ILE A 42 -25.12 -16.34 4.02
C ILE A 42 -24.89 -14.92 4.49
N LEU A 43 -23.69 -14.41 4.22
CA LEU A 43 -23.36 -13.01 4.44
C LEU A 43 -24.28 -12.10 3.61
N SER A 44 -24.68 -10.99 4.22
CA SER A 44 -25.43 -9.97 3.49
C SER A 44 -24.58 -9.36 2.38
N ALA A 45 -25.22 -8.80 1.35
CA ALA A 45 -24.50 -8.09 0.29
C ALA A 45 -23.63 -6.94 0.85
N VAL A 46 -24.08 -6.31 1.95
CA VAL A 46 -23.33 -5.25 2.63
C VAL A 46 -22.08 -5.82 3.31
N ASP A 47 -22.18 -6.98 3.96
CA ASP A 47 -21.03 -7.61 4.62
C ASP A 47 -20.01 -8.12 3.60
N MET A 48 -20.49 -8.70 2.49
CA MET A 48 -19.61 -9.06 1.38
C MET A 48 -18.89 -7.85 0.78
N ALA A 49 -19.58 -6.72 0.62
CA ALA A 49 -18.96 -5.48 0.14
C ALA A 49 -17.88 -4.97 1.11
N LYS A 50 -18.13 -4.99 2.42
CA LYS A 50 -17.13 -4.63 3.44
C LYS A 50 -15.91 -5.54 3.39
N ILE A 51 -16.12 -6.86 3.24
CA ILE A 51 -15.03 -7.82 3.10
C ILE A 51 -14.22 -7.54 1.84
N ALA A 52 -14.88 -7.26 0.71
CA ALA A 52 -14.22 -6.93 -0.54
C ALA A 52 -13.35 -5.66 -0.41
N CYS A 53 -13.86 -4.60 0.24
CA CYS A 53 -13.10 -3.40 0.54
C CYS A 53 -11.89 -3.69 1.43
N ALA A 54 -12.08 -4.44 2.53
CA ALA A 54 -11.00 -4.80 3.45
C ALA A 54 -9.91 -5.66 2.75
N LEU A 55 -10.31 -6.57 1.86
CA LEU A 55 -9.38 -7.37 1.07
C LEU A 55 -8.59 -6.50 0.08
N HIS A 56 -9.24 -5.53 -0.54
CA HIS A 56 -8.57 -4.59 -1.44
C HIS A 56 -7.50 -3.78 -0.70
N GLU A 57 -7.85 -3.20 0.45
CA GLU A 57 -6.89 -2.49 1.30
C GLU A 57 -5.74 -3.41 1.76
N LEU A 58 -6.05 -4.61 2.23
CA LEU A 58 -5.04 -5.57 2.68
C LEU A 58 -4.05 -5.93 1.56
N ASN A 59 -4.53 -6.06 0.33
CA ASN A 59 -3.66 -6.33 -0.82
C ASN A 59 -2.75 -5.14 -1.13
N ALA A 60 -3.24 -3.90 -1.06
CA ALA A 60 -2.40 -2.72 -1.19
C ALA A 60 -1.28 -2.67 -0.13
N TYR A 61 -1.58 -3.02 1.13
CA TYR A 61 -0.56 -3.10 2.17
C TYR A 61 0.45 -4.24 1.97
N LYS A 62 0.04 -5.37 1.38
CA LYS A 62 0.96 -6.47 1.05
C LYS A 62 2.00 -6.08 0.01
N GLU A 63 1.66 -5.18 -0.91
CA GLU A 63 2.61 -4.67 -1.91
C GLU A 63 3.75 -3.85 -1.28
N LEU A 64 3.53 -3.24 -0.10
CA LEU A 64 4.58 -2.53 0.64
C LEU A 64 5.65 -3.47 1.21
N GLY A 65 5.34 -4.74 1.40
CA GLY A 65 6.26 -5.77 1.87
C GLY A 65 5.68 -6.70 2.93
N SER A 66 6.54 -7.57 3.47
CA SER A 66 6.14 -8.49 4.54
C SER A 66 5.71 -7.73 5.80
N ILE A 67 4.67 -8.23 6.49
CA ILE A 67 4.20 -7.72 7.79
C ILE A 67 5.35 -7.63 8.79
N ASP A 68 6.31 -8.55 8.75
CA ASP A 68 7.46 -8.52 9.65
C ASP A 68 8.41 -7.35 9.35
N CYS A 69 8.56 -6.98 8.07
CA CYS A 69 9.33 -5.80 7.66
C CYS A 69 8.62 -4.53 8.13
N LEU A 70 7.32 -4.42 7.87
CA LEU A 70 6.50 -3.29 8.31
C LEU A 70 6.50 -3.13 9.83
N ARG A 71 6.45 -4.23 10.58
CA ARG A 71 6.54 -4.21 12.05
C ARG A 71 7.88 -3.67 12.53
N LYS A 72 8.99 -4.08 11.90
CA LYS A 72 10.32 -3.57 12.23
C LYS A 72 10.45 -2.07 11.91
N LEU A 73 9.90 -1.63 10.78
CA LEU A 73 9.88 -0.22 10.39
C LEU A 73 9.04 0.62 11.38
N ALA A 74 7.83 0.18 11.71
CA ALA A 74 6.98 0.86 12.69
C ALA A 74 7.62 0.91 14.08
N GLN A 75 8.36 -0.14 14.48
CA GLN A 75 9.09 -0.12 15.74
C GLN A 75 10.29 0.84 15.69
N ALA A 76 11.05 0.85 14.59
CA ALA A 76 12.14 1.80 14.41
C ALA A 76 11.65 3.25 14.42
N ASP A 77 10.48 3.52 13.84
CA ASP A 77 9.84 4.83 13.84
C ASP A 77 9.48 5.29 15.26
N ARG A 78 8.82 4.43 16.04
CA ARG A 78 8.51 4.71 17.46
C ARG A 78 9.75 4.93 18.33
N GLU A 79 10.84 4.24 18.01
CA GLU A 79 12.13 4.38 18.70
C GLU A 79 12.96 5.56 18.18
N GLY A 80 12.46 6.34 17.21
CA GLY A 80 13.18 7.49 16.63
C GLY A 80 14.41 7.09 15.81
N ARG A 81 14.48 5.86 15.30
CA ARG A 81 15.60 5.32 14.51
C ARG A 81 15.40 5.40 13.00
N CYS A 82 14.22 5.82 12.54
CA CYS A 82 13.92 5.98 11.11
C CYS A 82 14.54 7.27 10.58
N VAL A 83 15.28 7.16 9.46
CA VAL A 83 15.79 8.31 8.71
C VAL A 83 15.23 8.23 7.30
N VAL A 84 14.57 9.29 6.85
CA VAL A 84 14.12 9.43 5.46
C VAL A 84 15.22 10.15 4.69
N LEU A 85 15.73 9.49 3.66
CA LEU A 85 16.72 10.11 2.78
C LEU A 85 16.04 11.11 1.86
N PRO A 86 16.63 12.30 1.64
CA PRO A 86 16.09 13.27 0.69
C PRO A 86 16.20 12.77 -0.76
N ALA A 87 17.14 11.86 -1.04
CA ALA A 87 17.35 11.27 -2.35
C ALA A 87 17.82 9.81 -2.26
N LYS A 88 17.79 9.10 -3.38
CA LYS A 88 18.40 7.76 -3.46
C LYS A 88 19.93 7.88 -3.39
N LEU A 89 20.59 6.85 -2.86
CA LEU A 89 22.05 6.75 -2.91
C LEU A 89 22.53 6.76 -4.37
N ASP A 90 23.64 7.44 -4.63
CA ASP A 90 24.23 7.63 -5.97
C ASP A 90 23.31 8.38 -6.97
N GLN A 91 22.22 8.99 -6.47
CA GLN A 91 21.38 9.87 -7.29
C GLN A 91 22.14 11.16 -7.62
N THR A 92 22.06 11.55 -8.89
CA THR A 92 22.54 12.85 -9.37
C THR A 92 21.74 13.98 -8.74
N ILE A 93 22.45 14.92 -8.11
CA ILE A 93 21.88 16.15 -7.54
C ILE A 93 22.50 17.37 -8.21
N TYR A 94 21.72 18.44 -8.30
CA TYR A 94 22.15 19.73 -8.82
C TYR A 94 22.28 20.70 -7.67
N GLN A 95 23.43 21.36 -7.52
CA GLN A 95 23.65 22.33 -6.45
C GLN A 95 24.04 23.69 -7.04
N TRP A 96 23.65 24.76 -6.35
CA TRP A 96 24.03 26.12 -6.65
C TRP A 96 24.55 26.79 -5.38
N ARG A 97 25.87 26.98 -5.27
CA ARG A 97 26.46 27.65 -4.10
C ARG A 97 26.57 29.15 -4.36
N ILE A 98 26.52 29.93 -3.29
CA ILE A 98 26.79 31.38 -3.35
C ILE A 98 28.22 31.57 -3.85
N GLY A 99 28.36 32.21 -5.02
CA GLY A 99 29.64 32.43 -5.69
C GLY A 99 29.97 31.45 -6.82
N ASP A 100 29.11 30.47 -7.11
CA ASP A 100 29.25 29.60 -8.29
C ASP A 100 28.82 30.34 -9.57
N ASP A 101 29.68 30.35 -10.60
CA ASP A 101 29.34 30.91 -11.92
C ASP A 101 28.35 30.02 -12.72
N CYS A 102 28.20 28.75 -12.31
CA CYS A 102 27.28 27.79 -12.89
C CYS A 102 26.95 26.66 -11.89
N PRO A 103 25.79 26.00 -12.00
CA PRO A 103 25.41 24.95 -11.07
C PRO A 103 26.33 23.76 -11.27
N SER A 104 26.77 23.20 -10.16
CA SER A 104 27.56 22.00 -10.16
C SER A 104 26.66 20.77 -10.00
N VAL A 105 27.15 19.65 -10.51
CA VAL A 105 26.50 18.35 -10.40
C VAL A 105 27.30 17.51 -9.41
N SER A 106 26.60 16.86 -8.49
CA SER A 106 27.20 15.97 -7.51
C SER A 106 26.34 14.71 -7.34
N ARG A 107 26.79 13.80 -6.48
CA ARG A 107 26.03 12.61 -6.08
C ARG A 107 25.98 12.47 -4.57
N LEU A 108 24.87 11.91 -4.10
CA LEU A 108 24.70 11.60 -2.68
C LEU A 108 25.48 10.33 -2.34
N ASP A 109 26.53 10.46 -1.52
CA ASP A 109 27.38 9.33 -1.13
C ASP A 109 26.77 8.52 0.02
N GLY A 110 25.95 9.16 0.87
CA GLY A 110 25.36 8.47 2.01
C GLY A 110 24.68 9.37 3.03
N VAL A 111 24.58 8.84 4.25
CA VAL A 111 24.17 9.56 5.44
C VAL A 111 25.20 9.37 6.53
N GLN A 112 25.51 10.47 7.21
CA GLN A 112 26.35 10.51 8.38
C GLN A 112 25.58 11.13 9.54
N ILE A 113 25.63 10.49 10.70
CA ILE A 113 25.11 11.04 11.96
C ILE A 113 26.34 11.45 12.78
N ASN A 114 26.45 12.76 13.03
CA ASN A 114 27.54 13.34 13.79
C ASN A 114 27.39 13.04 15.29
N ALA A 115 28.45 13.26 16.07
CA ALA A 115 28.46 12.97 17.51
C ALA A 115 27.46 13.82 18.32
N ASP A 116 27.09 15.00 17.79
CA ASP A 116 26.06 15.89 18.32
C ASP A 116 24.63 15.51 17.87
N GLY A 117 24.49 14.46 17.05
CA GLY A 117 23.22 13.99 16.52
C GLY A 117 22.79 14.69 15.23
N GLU A 118 23.58 15.62 14.68
CA GLU A 118 23.27 16.25 13.40
C GLU A 118 23.39 15.26 12.25
N ILE A 119 22.36 15.24 11.39
CA ILE A 119 22.37 14.41 10.16
C ILE A 119 22.99 15.24 9.05
N THR A 120 24.03 14.70 8.44
CA THR A 120 24.70 15.29 7.27
C THR A 120 24.76 14.28 6.13
N TYR A 121 24.85 14.80 4.93
CA TYR A 121 24.79 14.06 3.68
C TYR A 121 26.11 14.26 2.93
N PRO A 122 27.09 13.36 3.06
CA PRO A 122 28.35 13.49 2.36
C PRO A 122 28.17 13.45 0.85
N ILE A 123 28.96 14.26 0.18
CA ILE A 123 29.09 14.33 -1.27
C ILE A 123 30.58 14.35 -1.63
N TRP A 124 30.93 14.07 -2.88
CA TRP A 124 32.32 14.01 -3.35
C TRP A 124 33.20 15.19 -2.89
N ASN A 125 32.64 16.40 -2.78
CA ASN A 125 33.34 17.59 -2.28
C ASN A 125 32.50 18.39 -1.26
N GLY A 126 32.31 17.81 -0.07
CA GLY A 126 31.70 18.46 1.08
C GLY A 126 30.61 17.61 1.73
N TYR A 127 29.71 18.27 2.44
CA TYR A 127 28.51 17.68 3.00
C TYR A 127 27.34 18.64 2.84
N LEU A 128 26.13 18.10 2.81
CA LEU A 128 24.89 18.84 2.84
C LEU A 128 24.18 18.59 4.16
N THR A 129 23.34 19.52 4.56
CA THR A 129 22.42 19.42 5.68
C THR A 129 20.99 19.26 5.15
N PRO A 130 20.03 18.81 5.97
CA PRO A 130 18.63 18.72 5.55
C PRO A 130 18.06 20.03 5.00
N GLY A 131 18.55 21.18 5.47
CA GLY A 131 18.10 22.51 5.04
C GLY A 131 18.57 22.94 3.65
N ASP A 132 19.57 22.27 3.07
CA ASP A 132 20.09 22.65 1.75
C ASP A 132 19.18 22.17 0.60
N PHE A 133 18.40 21.10 0.82
CA PHE A 133 17.49 20.53 -0.17
C PHE A 133 16.26 21.41 -0.38
N GLY A 134 15.99 21.80 -1.62
CA GLY A 134 14.91 22.70 -2.01
C GLY A 134 15.29 24.18 -2.01
N GLU A 135 16.37 24.55 -1.32
CA GLU A 135 16.90 25.92 -1.30
C GLU A 135 18.05 26.08 -2.31
N THR A 136 19.12 25.31 -2.12
CA THR A 136 20.34 25.40 -2.94
C THR A 136 20.67 24.09 -3.65
N VAL A 137 20.02 22.98 -3.27
CA VAL A 137 20.18 21.64 -3.84
C VAL A 137 18.85 21.12 -4.35
N PHE A 138 18.85 20.63 -5.60
CA PHE A 138 17.67 20.13 -6.29
C PHE A 138 17.90 18.72 -6.81
N LEU A 139 16.83 17.92 -6.79
CA LEU A 139 16.87 16.51 -7.19
C LEU A 139 16.67 16.33 -8.69
N THR A 140 16.12 17.36 -9.35
CA THR A 140 15.90 17.38 -10.79
C THR A 140 16.49 18.63 -11.43
N ARG A 141 16.78 18.53 -12.72
CA ARG A 141 17.26 19.68 -13.52
C ARG A 141 16.16 20.73 -13.71
N GLU A 142 14.91 20.30 -13.78
CA GLU A 142 13.75 21.18 -13.99
C GLU A 142 13.51 22.08 -12.78
N GLU A 143 13.53 21.52 -11.56
CA GLU A 143 13.44 22.29 -10.30
C GLU A 143 14.58 23.32 -10.20
N ALA A 144 15.81 22.90 -10.50
CA ALA A 144 16.97 23.81 -10.48
C ALA A 144 16.83 24.96 -11.49
N ALA A 145 16.25 24.70 -12.67
CA ALA A 145 16.04 25.70 -13.70
C ALA A 145 14.94 26.70 -13.32
N LEU A 146 13.82 26.21 -12.77
CA LEU A 146 12.71 27.04 -12.29
C LEU A 146 13.16 28.03 -11.20
N ARG A 147 14.01 27.60 -10.26
CA ARG A 147 14.50 28.50 -9.21
C ARG A 147 15.34 29.65 -9.78
N ARG A 148 16.14 29.41 -10.83
CA ARG A 148 16.88 30.49 -11.51
C ARG A 148 15.97 31.55 -12.12
N GLU A 149 14.82 31.14 -12.66
CA GLU A 149 13.85 32.09 -13.23
C GLU A 149 13.22 32.96 -12.14
N GLN A 150 13.09 32.44 -10.92
CA GLN A 150 12.49 33.14 -9.78
C GLN A 150 13.47 34.05 -9.02
N ASP A 151 14.75 33.66 -8.93
CA ASP A 151 15.81 34.47 -8.29
C ASP A 151 16.53 35.41 -9.28
N GLY A 152 16.08 35.42 -10.55
CA GLY A 152 16.57 36.26 -11.64
C GLY A 152 15.85 37.61 -11.81
N GLU A 153 15.05 38.05 -10.83
CA GLU A 153 14.57 39.43 -10.65
C GLU A 153 15.30 40.13 -9.50
#